data_AF-A0A1J4JKE3-F1
#
_entry.id   AF-A0A1J4JKE3-F1
#
_cell.length_a   1.000
_cell.length_b   1.000
_cell.length_c   1.000
_cell.angle_alpha   90.00
_cell.angle_beta   90.00
_cell.angle_gamma   90.00
#
_symmetry.space_group_name_H-M   'P 1'
#
loop_
_entity.id
_entity.type
_entity.pdbx_description
1 polymer ?
#
loop_
_entity_poly.entity_id
_entity_poly.type
_entity_poly.pdbx_seq_one_letter_code
_entity_poly.pdbx_strand_id
1 'polypeptide(L)'
;MYIFGIFLEQDDNHSDVKIGYNSAIRKLTSLMWQAAQIVSHFSNVQFVIHTKHAASKMNDHTQSCLDPFLMNLLKESPKYFTIYVNDEKYVFNRTMIIDASDVISKICENYPNCLEYHFSNFTSDLKIMKKIENLFNCQKEIFSFNEVKNLLEIIQKLELCCFPCFSMDRAEYNWRKEVKMINIKYPVTLVIKEVSLKNLVKGESFSTFKIKTQKKIYLCNCIGVLISNVIKTKILEITNLDEFLIDFEDDNFEFQTICHYFNFKTIDLKHRIKIAF
;
A
#
# COMPACT_ATOMS: atom_id res chain seq x y z
N MET A 1 -14.55 0.56 -8.36
CA MET A 1 -15.17 -0.60 -9.05
C MET A 1 -15.61 -0.16 -10.45
N TYR A 2 -14.83 -0.44 -11.50
CA TYR A 2 -15.19 -0.08 -12.88
C TYR A 2 -15.94 -1.25 -13.54
N ILE A 3 -17.23 -1.07 -13.83
CA ILE A 3 -18.02 -1.99 -14.64
C ILE A 3 -17.81 -1.61 -16.10
N PHE A 4 -17.01 -2.39 -16.83
CA PHE A 4 -17.02 -2.33 -18.30
C PHE A 4 -18.16 -3.22 -18.80
N GLY A 5 -19.28 -2.59 -19.14
CA GLY A 5 -20.35 -3.25 -19.90
C GLY A 5 -19.98 -3.26 -21.38
N ILE A 6 -19.77 -4.45 -21.95
CA ILE A 6 -19.70 -4.63 -23.40
C ILE A 6 -21.10 -5.06 -23.85
N PHE A 7 -21.82 -4.16 -24.54
CA PHE A 7 -22.98 -4.53 -25.35
C PHE A 7 -22.46 -5.06 -26.70
N LEU A 8 -22.96 -6.22 -27.14
CA LEU A 8 -22.76 -6.71 -28.51
C LEU A 8 -24.13 -6.88 -29.16
N GLU A 9 -24.34 -6.13 -30.25
CA GLU A 9 -25.43 -6.38 -31.20
C GLU A 9 -25.21 -7.74 -31.88
N GLN A 10 -26.29 -8.52 -31.99
CA GLN A 10 -26.31 -9.82 -32.63
C GLN A 10 -26.44 -9.64 -34.15
N ASP A 11 -25.49 -10.18 -34.90
CA ASP A 11 -25.71 -10.57 -36.29
C ASP A 11 -25.64 -12.11 -36.36
N ASP A 12 -26.79 -12.72 -36.63
CA ASP A 12 -26.94 -14.16 -36.78
C ASP A 12 -26.61 -14.56 -38.23
N ASN A 13 -25.39 -15.02 -38.48
CA ASN A 13 -25.09 -16.05 -39.47
C ASN A 13 -23.64 -16.56 -39.32
N HIS A 14 -23.48 -17.89 -39.27
CA HIS A 14 -22.26 -18.72 -39.10
C HIS A 14 -22.07 -19.37 -37.71
N SER A 15 -22.50 -20.63 -37.62
CA SER A 15 -22.44 -21.50 -36.43
C SER A 15 -21.04 -21.99 -36.05
N ASP A 16 -20.09 -22.08 -37.00
CA ASP A 16 -18.76 -22.65 -36.73
C ASP A 16 -17.75 -21.62 -36.19
N VAL A 17 -17.98 -20.33 -36.44
CA VAL A 17 -17.17 -19.23 -35.87
C VAL A 17 -17.56 -18.98 -34.41
N LYS A 18 -18.82 -19.25 -34.03
CA LYS A 18 -19.36 -19.04 -32.66
C LYS A 18 -18.67 -19.92 -31.59
N ILE A 19 -18.19 -21.12 -31.94
CA ILE A 19 -17.59 -22.05 -30.97
C ILE A 19 -16.16 -21.62 -30.60
N GLY A 20 -15.37 -21.18 -31.58
CA GLY A 20 -14.02 -20.64 -31.35
C GLY A 20 -14.04 -19.33 -30.57
N TYR A 21 -15.01 -18.45 -30.87
CA TYR A 21 -15.16 -17.15 -30.23
C TYR A 21 -15.56 -17.26 -28.74
N ASN A 22 -16.49 -18.17 -28.41
CA ASN A 22 -16.88 -18.43 -27.01
C ASN A 22 -15.76 -19.08 -26.18
N SER A 23 -14.93 -19.93 -26.80
CA SER A 23 -13.75 -20.50 -26.15
C SER A 23 -12.69 -19.43 -25.86
N ALA A 24 -12.44 -18.54 -26.82
CA ALA A 24 -11.51 -17.43 -26.68
C ALA A 24 -11.97 -16.43 -25.61
N ILE A 25 -13.27 -16.07 -25.57
CA ILE A 25 -13.85 -15.18 -24.54
C ILE A 25 -13.76 -15.81 -23.15
N ARG A 26 -14.05 -17.11 -23.00
CA ARG A 26 -13.89 -17.81 -21.71
C ARG A 26 -12.43 -17.86 -21.25
N LYS A 27 -11.49 -18.03 -22.18
CA LYS A 27 -10.06 -18.01 -21.89
C LYS A 27 -9.58 -16.60 -21.51
N LEU A 28 -10.05 -15.57 -22.19
CA LEU A 28 -9.78 -14.16 -21.87
C LEU A 28 -10.38 -13.74 -20.53
N THR A 29 -11.63 -14.08 -20.25
CA THR A 29 -12.28 -13.78 -18.95
C THR A 29 -11.61 -14.53 -17.80
N SER A 30 -11.19 -15.79 -18.01
CA SER A 30 -10.39 -16.54 -17.03
C SER A 30 -9.03 -15.89 -16.80
N LEU A 31 -8.31 -15.51 -17.86
CA LEU A 31 -7.03 -14.79 -17.75
C LEU A 31 -7.18 -13.41 -17.12
N MET A 32 -8.27 -12.70 -17.39
CA MET A 32 -8.59 -11.41 -16.78
C MET A 32 -8.97 -11.57 -15.31
N TRP A 33 -9.66 -12.65 -14.93
CA TRP A 33 -9.96 -12.96 -13.53
C TRP A 33 -8.70 -13.37 -12.77
N GLN A 34 -7.82 -14.18 -13.38
CA GLN A 34 -6.51 -14.53 -12.85
C GLN A 34 -5.59 -13.31 -12.75
N ALA A 35 -5.57 -12.45 -13.77
CA ALA A 35 -4.82 -11.19 -13.74
C ALA A 35 -5.40 -10.22 -12.71
N ALA A 36 -6.72 -10.16 -12.54
CA ALA A 36 -7.35 -9.39 -11.48
C ALA A 36 -7.02 -9.94 -10.09
N GLN A 37 -6.96 -11.28 -9.93
CA GLN A 37 -6.49 -11.91 -8.69
C GLN A 37 -5.01 -11.60 -8.43
N ILE A 38 -4.14 -11.70 -9.44
CA ILE A 38 -2.71 -11.38 -9.35
C ILE A 38 -2.48 -9.89 -9.04
N VAL A 39 -3.23 -8.98 -9.68
CA VAL A 39 -3.14 -7.53 -9.45
C VAL A 39 -3.77 -7.14 -8.11
N SER A 40 -4.81 -7.85 -7.65
CA SER A 40 -5.44 -7.62 -6.33
C SER A 40 -4.61 -8.08 -5.13
N HIS A 41 -3.55 -8.87 -5.35
CA HIS A 41 -2.76 -9.50 -4.28
C HIS A 41 -1.44 -8.79 -3.98
N PHE A 42 -1.12 -7.71 -4.69
CA PHE A 42 0.04 -6.90 -4.37
C PHE A 42 -0.39 -5.71 -3.50
N SER A 43 0.12 -5.67 -2.27
CA SER A 43 0.02 -4.49 -1.43
C SER A 43 0.54 -3.26 -2.16
N ASN A 44 -0.09 -2.13 -1.90
CA ASN A 44 0.37 -0.85 -2.38
C ASN A 44 1.73 -0.49 -1.77
N VAL A 45 2.03 -0.96 -0.55
CA VAL A 45 3.38 -0.92 0.03
C VAL A 45 4.23 -2.04 -0.57
N GLN A 46 5.42 -1.74 -1.11
CA GLN A 46 6.37 -2.79 -1.50
C GLN A 46 7.80 -2.45 -1.08
N PHE A 47 8.52 -3.45 -0.59
CA PHE A 47 9.94 -3.40 -0.26
C PHE A 47 10.76 -4.14 -1.31
N VAL A 48 11.83 -3.52 -1.77
CA VAL A 48 12.73 -4.05 -2.79
C VAL A 48 14.16 -4.12 -2.29
N ILE A 49 14.93 -5.05 -2.87
CA ILE A 49 16.36 -5.15 -2.60
C ILE A 49 17.08 -4.00 -3.29
N HIS A 50 17.73 -3.16 -2.51
CA HIS A 50 18.62 -2.13 -3.00
C HIS A 50 20.02 -2.72 -3.20
N THR A 51 20.38 -3.07 -4.44
CA THR A 51 21.75 -3.52 -4.76
C THR A 51 22.59 -2.35 -5.25
N LYS A 52 23.73 -2.09 -4.58
CA LYS A 52 24.74 -1.15 -5.11
C LYS A 52 25.31 -1.61 -6.46
N HIS A 53 25.28 -2.92 -6.75
CA HIS A 53 25.83 -3.49 -7.99
C HIS A 53 24.95 -3.30 -9.23
N ALA A 54 23.65 -3.02 -9.11
CA ALA A 54 22.81 -2.70 -10.27
C ALA A 54 23.06 -1.27 -10.80
N ALA A 55 23.61 -0.38 -9.97
CA ALA A 55 23.91 1.00 -10.34
C ALA A 55 25.09 1.14 -11.32
N SER A 56 25.93 0.11 -11.50
CA SER A 56 27.09 0.19 -12.40
C SER A 56 26.82 -0.26 -13.84
N LYS A 57 25.58 -0.66 -14.17
CA LYS A 57 25.21 -1.15 -15.53
C LYS A 57 23.92 -0.57 -16.11
N MET A 58 23.18 0.25 -15.35
CA MET A 58 22.04 0.98 -15.88
C MET A 58 22.39 2.47 -15.89
N ASN A 59 22.19 3.13 -17.02
CA ASN A 59 22.45 4.56 -17.22
C ASN A 59 21.99 5.40 -16.01
N ASP A 60 22.90 6.27 -15.58
CA ASP A 60 22.88 7.16 -14.41
C ASP A 60 21.74 8.21 -14.38
N HIS A 61 20.63 7.98 -15.09
CA HIS A 61 19.46 8.86 -15.13
C HIS A 61 18.26 8.34 -14.32
N THR A 62 18.41 7.22 -13.62
CA THR A 62 17.35 6.69 -12.73
C THR A 62 17.86 6.41 -11.33
N GLN A 63 18.70 7.30 -10.80
CA GLN A 63 18.79 7.43 -9.35
C GLN A 63 17.46 8.01 -8.86
N SER A 64 16.49 7.11 -8.69
CA SER A 64 15.16 7.31 -8.15
C SER A 64 15.31 7.87 -6.74
N CYS A 65 15.43 9.19 -6.66
CA CYS A 65 15.28 9.92 -5.43
C CYS A 65 13.81 9.78 -5.04
N LEU A 66 13.54 8.86 -4.11
CA LEU A 66 12.28 8.78 -3.38
C LEU A 66 11.79 10.20 -3.10
N ASP A 67 10.57 10.52 -3.52
CA ASP A 67 9.98 11.85 -3.33
C ASP A 67 10.12 12.25 -1.84
N PRO A 68 11.02 13.20 -1.51
CA PRO A 68 11.33 13.51 -0.12
C PRO A 68 10.12 14.03 0.64
N PHE A 69 9.19 14.67 -0.08
CA PHE A 69 7.96 15.20 0.50
C PHE A 69 7.03 14.07 0.94
N LEU A 70 6.74 13.09 0.07
CA LEU A 70 5.91 11.93 0.42
C LEU A 70 6.53 11.11 1.55
N MET A 71 7.85 10.94 1.54
CA MET A 71 8.58 10.24 2.59
C MET A 71 8.44 10.93 3.95
N ASN A 72 8.50 12.26 3.99
CA ASN A 72 8.32 13.00 5.23
C ASN A 72 6.88 12.91 5.74
N LEU A 73 5.88 13.03 4.87
CA LEU A 73 4.48 12.85 5.25
C LEU A 73 4.20 11.47 5.85
N LEU A 74 4.76 10.42 5.24
CA LEU A 74 4.61 9.05 5.76
C LEU A 74 5.31 8.84 7.11
N LYS A 75 6.49 9.42 7.30
CA LYS A 75 7.20 9.37 8.58
C LYS A 75 6.45 10.08 9.70
N GLU A 76 5.81 11.20 9.38
CA GLU A 76 4.98 12.00 10.29
C GLU A 76 3.58 11.39 10.50
N SER A 77 3.19 10.41 9.68
CA SER A 77 1.87 9.81 9.80
C SER A 77 1.68 9.11 11.15
N PRO A 78 0.47 9.19 11.75
CA PRO A 78 0.20 8.57 13.04
C PRO A 78 0.42 7.06 13.03
N LYS A 79 0.98 6.55 14.12
CA LYS A 79 1.29 5.14 14.32
C LYS A 79 0.59 4.69 15.59
N TYR A 80 -0.50 3.97 15.41
CA TYR A 80 -1.39 3.58 16.50
C TYR A 80 -1.82 2.12 16.41
N PHE A 81 -1.35 1.37 15.40
CA PHE A 81 -1.51 -0.08 15.38
C PHE A 81 -0.29 -0.76 15.99
N THR A 82 -0.48 -1.55 17.04
CA THR A 82 0.59 -2.20 17.79
C THR A 82 0.59 -3.70 17.53
N ILE A 83 1.74 -4.26 17.15
CA ILE A 83 1.96 -5.70 17.15
C ILE A 83 2.82 -6.04 18.36
N TYR A 84 2.32 -6.95 19.20
CA TYR A 84 3.04 -7.49 20.34
C TYR A 84 3.72 -8.80 19.97
N VAL A 85 5.03 -8.92 20.23
CA VAL A 85 5.80 -10.16 20.04
C VAL A 85 6.58 -10.44 21.32
N ASN A 86 6.23 -11.51 22.04
CA ASN A 86 6.86 -11.86 23.33
C ASN A 86 6.97 -10.65 24.28
N ASP A 87 5.86 -9.95 24.51
CA ASP A 87 5.73 -8.74 25.34
C ASP A 87 6.43 -7.46 24.83
N GLU A 88 7.23 -7.55 23.75
CA GLU A 88 7.75 -6.38 23.07
C GLU A 88 6.71 -5.77 22.12
N LYS A 89 6.71 -4.44 22.02
CA LYS A 89 5.76 -3.67 21.21
C LYS A 89 6.40 -3.08 19.97
N TYR A 90 5.70 -3.18 18.84
CA TYR A 90 6.10 -2.60 17.56
C TYR A 90 4.92 -1.83 16.96
N VAL A 91 5.13 -0.57 16.58
CA VAL A 91 4.06 0.36 16.24
C VAL A 91 4.10 0.72 14.75
N PHE A 92 2.96 0.54 14.09
CA PHE A 92 2.80 0.70 12.65
C PHE A 92 1.75 1.76 12.33
N ASN A 93 1.87 2.35 11.13
CA ASN A 93 0.75 3.00 10.49
C ASN A 93 -0.31 1.93 10.18
N ARG A 94 -1.52 2.10 10.73
CA ARG A 94 -2.60 1.10 10.64
C ARG A 94 -2.97 0.80 9.19
N THR A 95 -3.13 1.82 8.35
CA THR A 95 -3.51 1.64 6.95
C THR A 95 -2.44 0.88 6.18
N MET A 96 -1.15 1.18 6.40
CA MET A 96 -0.06 0.49 5.72
C MET A 96 0.07 -0.98 6.14
N ILE A 97 -0.08 -1.30 7.43
CA ILE A 97 0.06 -2.69 7.88
C ILE A 97 -1.15 -3.55 7.49
N ILE A 98 -2.37 -2.97 7.46
CA ILE A 98 -3.56 -3.63 6.90
C ILE A 98 -3.38 -3.93 5.42
N ASP A 99 -2.92 -2.95 4.64
CA ASP A 99 -2.64 -3.12 3.20
C ASP A 99 -1.57 -4.21 2.93
N ALA A 100 -0.63 -4.37 3.85
CA ALA A 100 0.51 -5.26 3.68
C ALA A 100 0.32 -6.67 4.24
N SER A 101 -0.67 -6.93 5.09
CA SER A 101 -0.83 -8.19 5.82
C SER A 101 -2.25 -8.73 5.72
N ASP A 102 -2.41 -9.89 5.07
CA ASP A 102 -3.71 -10.56 4.94
C ASP A 102 -4.27 -10.95 6.33
N VAL A 103 -3.40 -11.36 7.26
CA VAL A 103 -3.77 -11.69 8.65
C VAL A 103 -4.34 -10.47 9.36
N ILE A 104 -3.64 -9.34 9.31
CA ILE A 104 -4.07 -8.12 10.00
C ILE A 104 -5.32 -7.53 9.34
N SER A 105 -5.43 -7.58 8.01
CA SER A 105 -6.62 -7.15 7.29
C SER A 105 -7.86 -7.92 7.75
N LYS A 106 -7.80 -9.26 7.73
CA LYS A 106 -8.91 -10.13 8.19
C LYS A 106 -9.32 -9.84 9.63
N ILE A 107 -8.37 -9.55 10.51
CA ILE A 107 -8.67 -9.22 11.92
C ILE A 107 -9.35 -7.86 12.00
N CYS A 108 -8.85 -6.86 11.29
CA CYS A 108 -9.44 -5.52 11.27
C CYS A 108 -10.81 -5.48 10.59
N GLU A 109 -11.08 -6.37 9.64
CA GLU A 109 -12.41 -6.55 9.05
C GLU A 109 -13.43 -7.08 10.07
N ASN A 110 -13.05 -8.09 10.86
CA ASN A 110 -13.90 -8.65 11.89
C ASN A 110 -14.05 -7.73 13.11
N TYR A 111 -13.00 -6.94 13.40
CA TYR A 111 -12.93 -6.03 14.53
C TYR A 111 -12.43 -4.65 14.06
N PRO A 112 -13.33 -3.77 13.56
CA PRO A 112 -12.94 -2.49 12.95
C PRO A 112 -12.14 -1.56 13.86
N ASN A 113 -12.36 -1.64 15.17
CA ASN A 113 -11.67 -0.84 16.19
C ASN A 113 -10.41 -1.54 16.75
N CYS A 114 -9.98 -2.64 16.13
CA CYS A 114 -8.77 -3.34 16.52
C CYS A 114 -7.53 -2.47 16.22
N LEU A 115 -6.78 -2.17 17.27
CA LEU A 115 -5.53 -1.42 17.24
C LEU A 115 -4.33 -2.25 17.66
N GLU A 116 -4.55 -3.50 18.07
CA GLU A 116 -3.52 -4.32 18.67
C GLU A 116 -3.62 -5.75 18.17
N TYR A 117 -2.47 -6.36 17.87
CA TYR A 117 -2.39 -7.75 17.50
C TYR A 117 -1.30 -8.45 18.32
N HIS A 118 -1.69 -9.52 19.01
CA HIS A 118 -0.76 -10.31 19.81
C HIS A 118 -0.28 -11.51 19.02
N PHE A 119 1.01 -11.49 18.70
CA PHE A 119 1.67 -12.52 17.93
C PHE A 119 2.39 -13.49 18.88
N SER A 120 1.65 -14.49 19.34
CA SER A 120 2.16 -15.53 20.23
C SER A 120 2.97 -16.60 19.48
N ASN A 121 3.94 -17.21 20.16
CA ASN A 121 4.74 -18.34 19.67
C ASN A 121 5.76 -17.98 18.57
N PHE A 122 6.63 -17.02 18.90
CA PHE A 122 7.71 -16.59 18.02
C PHE A 122 9.06 -16.85 18.66
N THR A 123 9.86 -17.72 18.04
CA THR A 123 11.21 -18.11 18.49
C THR A 123 12.30 -17.23 17.88
N SER A 124 11.96 -16.31 16.99
CA SER A 124 12.94 -15.54 16.23
C SER A 124 13.34 -14.23 16.93
N ASP A 125 14.50 -13.71 16.53
CA ASP A 125 15.16 -12.54 17.09
C ASP A 125 14.27 -11.27 17.02
N LEU A 126 13.95 -10.70 18.19
CA LEU A 126 13.18 -9.46 18.38
C LEU A 126 13.73 -8.29 17.54
N LYS A 127 15.00 -8.33 17.16
CA LYS A 127 15.64 -7.33 16.29
C LYS A 127 15.04 -7.29 14.88
N ILE A 128 14.50 -8.39 14.37
CA ILE A 128 13.94 -8.44 13.01
C ILE A 128 12.63 -7.67 12.93
N MET A 129 11.74 -7.85 13.92
CA MET A 129 10.50 -7.08 14.00
C MET A 129 10.78 -5.59 14.09
N LYS A 130 11.84 -5.18 14.80
CA LYS A 130 12.26 -3.78 14.84
C LYS A 130 12.68 -3.26 13.47
N LYS A 131 13.43 -4.05 12.69
CA LYS A 131 13.79 -3.69 11.31
C LYS A 131 12.57 -3.61 10.40
N ILE A 132 11.60 -4.50 10.54
CA ILE A 132 10.34 -4.43 9.79
C ILE A 132 9.59 -3.13 10.15
N GLU A 133 9.45 -2.80 11.43
CA GLU A 133 8.88 -1.53 11.87
C GLU A 133 9.61 -0.33 11.24
N ASN A 134 10.95 -0.35 11.22
CA ASN A 134 11.77 0.69 10.59
C ASN A 134 11.50 0.80 9.06
N LEU A 135 11.33 -0.33 8.36
CA LEU A 135 10.96 -0.34 6.94
C LEU A 135 9.60 0.34 6.70
N PHE A 136 8.59 0.04 7.51
CA PHE A 136 7.29 0.73 7.45
C PHE A 136 7.39 2.22 7.82
N ASN A 137 8.39 2.60 8.62
CA ASN A 137 8.77 3.99 8.91
C ASN A 137 9.62 4.64 7.81
N CYS A 138 9.64 4.04 6.61
CA CYS A 138 10.36 4.54 5.45
C CYS A 138 11.88 4.67 5.70
N GLN A 139 12.44 3.83 6.58
CA GLN A 139 13.87 3.69 6.81
C GLN A 139 14.43 2.55 5.95
N LYS A 140 15.71 2.65 5.60
CA LYS A 140 16.43 1.55 4.94
C LYS A 140 16.95 0.59 6.01
N GLU A 141 16.89 -0.71 5.74
CA GLU A 141 17.37 -1.72 6.67
C GLU A 141 18.25 -2.76 5.99
N ILE A 142 19.26 -3.24 6.73
CA ILE A 142 20.20 -4.25 6.24
C ILE A 142 19.95 -5.54 7.00
N PHE A 143 19.73 -6.63 6.27
CA PHE A 143 19.51 -7.97 6.81
C PHE A 143 20.70 -8.85 6.45
N SER A 144 21.38 -9.39 7.44
CA SER A 144 22.36 -10.47 7.23
C SER A 144 21.67 -11.75 6.78
N PHE A 145 22.46 -12.71 6.29
CA PHE A 145 21.93 -13.99 5.81
C PHE A 145 21.07 -14.73 6.86
N ASN A 146 21.52 -14.77 8.11
CA ASN A 146 20.77 -15.42 9.20
C ASN A 146 19.47 -14.67 9.52
N GLU A 147 19.48 -13.34 9.40
CA GLU A 147 18.31 -12.50 9.63
C GLU A 147 17.26 -12.63 8.53
N VAL A 148 17.67 -12.91 7.27
CA VAL A 148 16.73 -13.15 6.17
C VAL A 148 15.85 -14.37 6.47
N LYS A 149 16.38 -15.44 7.06
CA LYS A 149 15.57 -16.61 7.44
C LYS A 149 14.47 -16.25 8.42
N ASN A 150 14.81 -15.45 9.44
CA ASN A 150 13.85 -14.98 10.43
C ASN A 150 12.82 -14.01 9.82
N LEU A 151 13.25 -13.14 8.89
CA LEU A 151 12.37 -12.26 8.14
C LEU A 151 11.34 -13.07 7.33
N LEU A 152 11.77 -14.13 6.63
CA LEU A 152 10.88 -15.01 5.87
C LEU A 152 9.84 -15.69 6.76
N GLU A 153 10.22 -16.11 7.96
CA GLU A 153 9.29 -16.69 8.94
C GLU A 153 8.19 -15.68 9.34
N ILE A 154 8.57 -14.41 9.57
CA ILE A 154 7.61 -13.34 9.90
C ILE A 154 6.69 -13.07 8.72
N ILE A 155 7.26 -12.94 7.52
CA ILE A 155 6.51 -12.72 6.28
C ILE A 155 5.46 -13.80 6.11
N GLN A 156 5.82 -15.07 6.35
CA GLN A 156 4.88 -16.17 6.22
C GLN A 156 3.79 -16.13 7.29
N LYS A 157 4.16 -15.96 8.56
CA LYS A 157 3.21 -16.02 9.67
C LYS A 157 2.25 -14.82 9.72
N LEU A 158 2.70 -13.65 9.30
CA LEU A 158 1.86 -12.45 9.16
C LEU A 158 1.27 -12.31 7.75
N GLU A 159 1.51 -13.26 6.85
CA GLU A 159 1.09 -13.22 5.44
C GLU A 159 1.42 -11.85 4.77
N LEU A 160 2.66 -11.39 4.92
CA LEU A 160 3.10 -10.09 4.39
C LEU A 160 3.31 -10.17 2.87
N CYS A 161 2.47 -9.49 2.10
CA CYS A 161 2.55 -9.45 0.64
C CYS A 161 3.43 -8.30 0.09
N CYS A 162 3.95 -7.44 0.98
CA CYS A 162 4.78 -6.28 0.64
C CYS A 162 6.25 -6.60 0.33
N PHE A 163 6.65 -7.87 0.27
CA PHE A 163 8.00 -8.30 -0.06
C PHE A 163 8.06 -9.11 -1.37
N PRO A 164 7.88 -8.47 -2.54
CA PRO A 164 7.88 -9.16 -3.83
C PRO A 164 9.20 -9.89 -4.12
N CYS A 165 10.32 -9.40 -3.59
CA CYS A 165 11.62 -10.05 -3.74
C CYS A 165 11.73 -11.41 -3.04
N PHE A 166 10.81 -11.72 -2.13
CA PHE A 166 10.71 -13.00 -1.43
C PHE A 166 9.45 -13.79 -1.83
N SER A 167 8.63 -13.23 -2.71
CA SER A 167 7.44 -13.91 -3.22
C SER A 167 7.87 -14.98 -4.22
N MET A 168 7.74 -16.24 -3.82
CA MET A 168 7.76 -17.38 -4.73
C MET A 168 6.33 -17.61 -5.23
N ASP A 169 6.19 -17.93 -6.51
CA ASP A 169 4.91 -18.16 -7.19
C ASP A 169 3.99 -19.05 -6.32
N ARG A 170 2.84 -18.52 -5.85
CA ARG A 170 1.97 -19.22 -4.86
C ARG A 170 1.35 -20.51 -5.42
N ALA A 171 1.50 -20.79 -6.71
CA ALA A 171 0.93 -21.94 -7.39
C ALA A 171 1.65 -23.29 -7.11
N GLU A 172 2.88 -23.28 -6.60
CA GLU A 172 3.61 -24.50 -6.23
C GLU A 172 3.85 -24.58 -4.71
N TYR A 173 2.78 -24.67 -3.93
CA TYR A 173 2.85 -24.80 -2.48
C TYR A 173 3.31 -26.21 -2.06
N ASN A 174 4.63 -26.42 -2.10
CA ASN A 174 5.32 -27.51 -1.43
C ASN A 174 6.60 -26.97 -0.80
N TRP A 175 6.47 -26.10 0.21
CA TRP A 175 7.60 -25.50 0.95
C TRP A 175 8.50 -26.52 1.68
N ARG A 176 8.06 -27.79 1.79
CA ARG A 176 8.91 -28.92 2.21
C ARG A 176 9.92 -29.35 1.15
N LYS A 177 9.73 -28.96 -0.11
CA LYS A 177 10.79 -28.98 -1.12
C LYS A 177 11.45 -27.61 -1.05
N GLU A 178 12.61 -27.60 -0.41
CA GLU A 178 13.60 -26.52 -0.35
C GLU A 178 13.16 -25.26 -1.09
N VAL A 179 12.82 -24.20 -0.32
CA VAL A 179 12.95 -22.83 -0.80
C VAL A 179 14.26 -22.82 -1.58
N LYS A 180 14.23 -22.66 -2.91
CA LYS A 180 15.43 -22.32 -3.67
C LYS A 180 15.80 -20.96 -3.13
N MET A 181 16.48 -20.95 -1.98
CA MET A 181 16.93 -19.76 -1.31
C MET A 181 17.65 -19.05 -2.44
N ILE A 182 17.15 -17.87 -2.80
CA ILE A 182 17.94 -16.92 -3.57
C ILE A 182 19.32 -17.03 -2.93
N ASN A 183 20.34 -17.34 -3.71
CA ASN A 183 21.69 -17.62 -3.21
C ASN A 183 22.28 -16.30 -2.69
N ILE A 184 21.71 -15.83 -1.58
CA ILE A 184 21.96 -14.55 -0.93
C ILE A 184 23.25 -14.78 -0.17
N LYS A 185 24.36 -14.60 -0.87
CA LYS A 185 25.71 -14.72 -0.29
C LYS A 185 26.11 -13.48 0.50
N TYR A 186 25.27 -12.45 0.51
CA TYR A 186 25.58 -11.13 1.06
C TYR A 186 24.40 -10.54 1.81
N PRO A 187 24.64 -9.64 2.77
CA PRO A 187 23.56 -8.88 3.40
C PRO A 187 22.67 -8.19 2.37
N VAL A 188 21.36 -8.25 2.60
CA VAL A 188 20.34 -7.64 1.74
C VAL A 188 19.96 -6.28 2.34
N THR A 189 20.02 -5.22 1.54
CA THR A 189 19.46 -3.93 1.93
C THR A 189 18.03 -3.83 1.38
N LEU A 190 17.05 -3.65 2.27
CA LEU A 190 15.66 -3.43 1.89
C LEU A 190 15.30 -1.95 2.03
N VAL A 191 14.56 -1.45 1.05
CA VAL A 191 14.00 -0.10 1.01
C VAL A 191 12.58 -0.14 0.45
N ILE A 192 11.76 0.83 0.81
CA ILE A 192 10.46 1.01 0.16
C ILE A 192 10.64 1.42 -1.31
N LYS A 193 9.87 0.81 -2.20
CA LYS A 193 9.91 1.10 -3.63
C LYS A 193 9.19 2.42 -3.92
N GLU A 194 9.83 3.34 -4.64
CA GLU A 194 9.24 4.68 -4.89
C GLU A 194 7.90 4.61 -5.62
N VAL A 195 7.78 3.77 -6.65
CA VAL A 195 6.52 3.60 -7.39
C VAL A 195 5.41 3.11 -6.47
N SER A 196 5.74 2.24 -5.51
CA SER A 196 4.80 1.76 -4.51
C SER A 196 4.31 2.86 -3.59
N LEU A 197 5.17 3.81 -3.19
CA LEU A 197 4.73 4.99 -2.43
C LEU A 197 3.71 5.84 -3.19
N LYS A 198 3.97 6.10 -4.48
CA LYS A 198 3.04 6.88 -5.32
C LYS A 198 1.70 6.17 -5.50
N ASN A 199 1.72 4.84 -5.62
CA ASN A 199 0.51 4.03 -5.72
C ASN A 199 -0.26 4.00 -4.39
N LEU A 200 0.46 3.86 -3.27
CA LEU A 200 -0.07 3.88 -1.91
C LEU A 200 -0.92 5.13 -1.66
N VAL A 201 -0.35 6.31 -1.87
CA VAL A 201 -1.05 7.57 -1.61
C VAL A 201 -2.18 7.87 -2.60
N LYS A 202 -2.24 7.16 -3.73
CA LYS A 202 -3.34 7.25 -4.70
C LYS A 202 -4.41 6.18 -4.50
N GLY A 203 -4.16 5.19 -3.65
CA GLY A 203 -5.08 4.11 -3.38
C GLY A 203 -6.33 4.59 -2.63
N GLU A 204 -7.50 4.08 -3.03
CA GLU A 204 -8.79 4.40 -2.37
C GLU A 204 -8.81 3.95 -0.90
N SER A 205 -8.01 2.95 -0.52
CA SER A 205 -7.87 2.46 0.86
C SER A 205 -7.33 3.51 1.84
N PHE A 206 -6.74 4.60 1.34
CA PHE A 206 -6.26 5.70 2.16
C PHE A 206 -7.27 6.84 2.29
N SER A 207 -8.35 6.86 1.50
CA SER A 207 -9.41 7.88 1.58
C SER A 207 -10.37 7.65 2.75
N THR A 208 -9.83 7.59 3.96
CA THR A 208 -10.55 7.23 5.19
C THR A 208 -10.82 8.41 6.12
N PHE A 209 -10.12 9.54 5.95
CA PHE A 209 -10.27 10.70 6.82
C PHE A 209 -11.44 11.58 6.39
N LYS A 210 -12.35 11.92 7.30
CA LYS A 210 -13.56 12.69 6.99
C LYS A 210 -13.35 14.16 7.32
N ILE A 211 -13.41 15.02 6.31
CA ILE A 211 -13.52 16.46 6.55
C ILE A 211 -14.99 16.85 6.43
N LYS A 212 -15.54 17.41 7.51
CA LYS A 212 -16.93 17.87 7.58
C LYS A 212 -16.95 19.38 7.43
N THR A 213 -17.69 19.88 6.45
CA THR A 213 -18.12 21.28 6.39
C THR A 213 -19.51 21.38 7.04
N GLN A 214 -20.08 22.58 7.13
CA GLN A 214 -21.46 22.75 7.60
C GLN A 214 -22.49 22.07 6.67
N LYS A 215 -22.11 21.80 5.40
CA LYS A 215 -23.02 21.30 4.36
C LYS A 215 -22.73 19.87 3.91
N LYS A 216 -21.47 19.43 3.93
CA LYS A 216 -21.05 18.18 3.29
C LYS A 216 -19.89 17.51 4.02
N ILE A 217 -19.82 16.19 3.85
CA ILE A 217 -18.69 15.36 4.30
C ILE A 217 -17.86 14.97 3.09
N TYR A 218 -16.55 15.18 3.19
CA TYR A 218 -15.54 14.86 2.19
C TYR A 218 -14.64 13.75 2.71
N LEU A 219 -14.45 12.70 1.90
CA LEU A 219 -13.47 11.66 2.18
C LEU A 219 -12.13 12.07 1.59
N CYS A 220 -11.14 12.25 2.46
CA CYS A 220 -9.79 12.66 2.14
C CYS A 220 -8.78 11.56 2.49
N ASN A 221 -7.66 11.58 1.78
CA ASN A 221 -6.56 10.68 2.04
C ASN A 221 -5.95 10.97 3.43
N CYS A 222 -5.86 9.97 4.30
CA CYS A 222 -5.38 10.13 5.68
C CYS A 222 -3.91 10.55 5.79
N ILE A 223 -3.10 10.34 4.75
CA ILE A 223 -1.74 10.88 4.63
C ILE A 223 -1.79 12.28 4.02
N GLY A 224 -2.60 12.48 2.99
CA GLY A 224 -2.68 13.76 2.28
C GLY A 224 -3.20 14.92 3.14
N VAL A 225 -4.07 14.66 4.11
CA VAL A 225 -4.51 15.70 5.06
C VAL A 225 -3.38 16.24 5.95
N LEU A 226 -2.27 15.50 6.11
CA LEU A 226 -1.11 15.95 6.87
C LEU A 226 -0.35 17.10 6.19
N ILE A 227 -0.66 17.40 4.92
CA ILE A 227 -0.18 18.59 4.22
C ILE A 227 -0.71 19.86 4.91
N SER A 228 -1.92 19.81 5.46
CA SER A 228 -2.45 20.90 6.27
C SER A 228 -1.86 20.87 7.66
N ASN A 229 -1.07 21.89 8.02
CA ASN A 229 -0.52 22.01 9.37
C ASN A 229 -1.63 22.07 10.45
N VAL A 230 -2.78 22.68 10.15
CA VAL A 230 -3.90 22.76 11.11
C VAL A 230 -4.44 21.37 11.43
N ILE A 231 -4.72 20.58 10.39
CA ILE A 231 -5.26 19.22 10.56
C ILE A 231 -4.19 18.31 11.15
N LYS A 232 -2.94 18.40 10.68
CA LYS A 232 -1.81 17.63 11.19
C LYS A 232 -1.62 17.81 12.70
N THR A 233 -1.58 19.05 13.18
CA THR A 233 -1.43 19.32 14.63
C THR A 233 -2.55 18.67 15.42
N LYS A 234 -3.79 18.73 14.94
CA LYS A 234 -4.95 18.12 15.60
C LYS A 234 -4.89 16.59 15.62
N ILE A 235 -4.48 15.99 14.51
CA ILE A 235 -4.26 14.54 14.42
C ILE A 235 -3.15 14.08 15.38
N LEU A 236 -2.10 14.88 15.57
CA LEU A 236 -1.01 14.56 16.50
C LEU A 236 -1.40 14.75 17.97
N GLU A 237 -2.31 15.67 18.27
CA GLU A 237 -2.85 15.91 19.61
C GLU A 237 -3.88 14.83 20.03
N ILE A 238 -4.70 14.36 19.09
CA ILE A 238 -5.83 13.46 19.36
C ILE A 238 -5.57 12.09 18.75
N THR A 239 -5.39 11.08 19.60
CA THR A 239 -5.24 9.69 19.15
C THR A 239 -6.48 9.23 18.38
N ASN A 240 -6.28 8.58 17.23
CA ASN A 240 -7.34 8.05 16.37
C ASN A 240 -8.35 9.08 15.84
N LEU A 241 -7.94 10.34 15.67
CA LEU A 241 -8.77 11.32 14.97
C LEU A 241 -8.95 10.91 13.50
N ASP A 242 -10.16 10.52 13.13
CA ASP A 242 -10.54 10.12 11.76
C ASP A 242 -11.46 11.15 11.08
N GLU A 243 -11.84 12.20 11.81
CA GLU A 243 -12.68 13.28 11.30
C GLU A 243 -12.28 14.67 11.79
N PHE A 244 -12.55 15.69 10.98
CA PHE A 244 -12.29 17.09 11.32
C PHE A 244 -13.42 17.99 10.83
N LEU A 245 -14.00 18.77 11.74
CA LEU A 245 -15.01 19.78 11.41
C LEU A 245 -14.32 21.10 11.07
N ILE A 246 -14.58 21.61 9.87
CA ILE A 246 -14.11 22.92 9.42
C ILE A 246 -15.29 23.87 9.37
N ASP A 247 -15.11 25.03 9.97
CA ASP A 247 -16.02 26.16 9.79
C ASP A 247 -15.75 26.81 8.42
N PHE A 248 -16.37 26.25 7.39
CA PHE A 248 -16.25 26.68 6.00
C PHE A 248 -17.64 26.63 5.33
N GLU A 249 -18.09 27.78 4.84
CA GLU A 249 -19.33 27.94 4.08
C GLU A 249 -19.15 27.36 2.67
N ASP A 250 -19.37 26.05 2.57
CA ASP A 250 -19.16 25.25 1.37
C ASP A 250 -20.35 25.35 0.40
N ASP A 251 -20.73 26.57 0.06
CA ASP A 251 -21.98 26.88 -0.63
C ASP A 251 -21.99 26.39 -2.07
N ASN A 252 -20.81 26.35 -2.71
CA ASN A 252 -20.64 25.96 -4.11
C ASN A 252 -19.71 24.74 -4.28
N PHE A 253 -19.62 23.87 -3.28
CA PHE A 253 -18.72 22.71 -3.27
C PHE A 253 -17.23 23.08 -3.49
N GLU A 254 -16.84 24.28 -3.05
CA GLU A 254 -15.49 24.81 -3.23
C GLU A 254 -14.45 23.94 -2.52
N PHE A 255 -14.86 23.30 -1.42
CA PHE A 255 -14.00 22.37 -0.69
C PHE A 255 -13.64 21.13 -1.52
N GLN A 256 -14.40 20.77 -2.55
CA GLN A 256 -14.09 19.64 -3.42
C GLN A 256 -12.69 19.75 -4.04
N THR A 257 -12.24 20.96 -4.37
CA THR A 257 -10.91 21.22 -4.91
C THR A 257 -9.81 20.88 -3.88
N ILE A 258 -10.00 21.27 -2.62
CA ILE A 258 -9.11 20.93 -1.52
C ILE A 258 -9.13 19.42 -1.25
N CYS A 259 -10.32 18.81 -1.29
CA CYS A 259 -10.47 17.37 -1.18
C CYS A 259 -9.72 16.62 -2.30
N HIS A 260 -9.75 17.12 -3.54
CA HIS A 260 -8.95 16.57 -4.64
C HIS A 260 -7.44 16.72 -4.38
N TYR A 261 -7.02 17.87 -3.86
CA TYR A 261 -5.63 18.10 -3.46
C TYR A 261 -5.16 17.08 -2.42
N PHE A 262 -5.90 16.92 -1.32
CA PHE A 262 -5.58 15.93 -0.29
C PHE A 262 -5.60 14.51 -0.83
N ASN A 263 -6.45 14.20 -1.80
CA ASN A 263 -6.50 12.87 -2.42
C ASN A 263 -5.46 12.65 -3.55
N PHE A 264 -4.49 13.55 -3.72
CA PHE A 264 -3.48 13.47 -4.78
C PHE A 264 -4.09 13.32 -6.20
N LYS A 265 -5.30 13.88 -6.39
CA LYS A 265 -6.00 13.92 -7.68
C LYS A 265 -5.53 15.14 -8.46
N THR A 266 -5.60 15.04 -9.78
CA THR A 266 -5.39 16.19 -10.65
C THR A 266 -6.44 17.26 -10.34
N ILE A 267 -5.98 18.50 -10.16
CA ILE A 267 -6.84 19.66 -9.96
C ILE A 267 -6.78 20.49 -11.22
N ASP A 268 -7.96 20.78 -11.78
CA ASP A 268 -8.08 21.75 -12.85
C ASP A 268 -8.48 23.08 -12.23
N LEU A 269 -7.53 24.01 -12.15
CA LEU A 269 -7.80 25.38 -11.76
C LEU A 269 -8.40 26.11 -12.97
N LYS A 270 -9.61 25.71 -13.38
CA LYS A 270 -10.40 26.51 -14.31
C LYS A 270 -10.87 27.74 -13.56
N HIS A 271 -10.04 28.79 -13.54
CA HIS A 271 -10.35 30.22 -13.58
C HIS A 271 -9.06 31.01 -13.34
N ARG A 272 -8.68 31.82 -14.34
CA ARG A 272 -7.68 32.89 -14.38
C ARG A 272 -6.95 33.20 -13.06
N ILE A 273 -5.81 32.55 -12.82
CA ILE A 273 -4.71 33.21 -12.11
C ILE A 273 -3.60 33.41 -13.14
N LYS A 274 -3.46 34.65 -13.63
CA LYS A 274 -2.20 35.09 -14.20
C LYS A 274 -1.21 35.15 -13.04
N ILE A 275 -0.54 34.04 -12.74
CA ILE A 275 0.73 34.11 -12.01
C ILE A 275 1.76 34.38 -13.10
N ALA A 276 2.13 35.67 -13.24
CA ALA A 276 3.36 36.01 -13.92
C ALA A 276 4.50 35.55 -13.00
N PHE A 277 5.30 34.60 -13.49
CA PHE A 277 6.66 34.43 -13.02
C PHE A 277 7.56 35.41 -13.77
#